data_AF-A0A9J7DTK2-F1
#
_entry.id   AF-A0A9J7DTK2-F1
#
_cell.length_a   1.000
_cell.length_b   1.000
_cell.length_c   1.000
_cell.angle_alpha   90.00
_cell.angle_beta   90.00
_cell.angle_gamma   90.00
#
_symmetry.space_group_name_H-M   'P 1'
#
loop_
_entity.id
_entity.type
_entity.pdbx_description
1 polymer ?
#
loop_
_entity_poly.entity_id
_entity_poly.type
_entity_poly.pdbx_seq_one_letter_code
_entity_poly.pdbx_strand_id
1 'polypeptide(L)'
;MVRTFKLVGCFKVPKRGGKVVPASSGDGIFTIDMSSTSTIDVVTASEQRAPAPEEMQARHSLWWHLLIDLPILLLVAAVCILLEVGALPSRRAGFTCNDPALSYPHTGDTFSISLVAAITVIVPYLVLWAVETTLQREDEYNLKKSKFLTSAKTAAFLYRDYIYGSVVNLTILEVVKCVVGSPRPTFFDLCQPDKASTCNDSEFVSDYRCTSTKYSRYLQIDSSRSFPSAHASLSIYCGLFLAWYLQRRAFSWHNRSVLLVPLLQVLCIVYAAVCSLSRLSDHRHHWWDVLVGGAMGVLSVLYTVLVLCKNFSQPAVVSTSDISSSDGNNHQSVRRLLSSEPHVVVP
;
A
#
# COMPACT_ATOMS: atom_id res chain seq x y z
N MET A 1 9.10 39.13 48.00
CA MET A 1 7.90 38.29 47.74
C MET A 1 8.32 36.84 47.99
N VAL A 2 8.07 36.31 49.19
CA VAL A 2 8.54 34.98 49.61
C VAL A 2 7.45 33.96 49.25
N ARG A 3 7.77 32.96 48.43
CA ARG A 3 6.88 31.81 48.19
C ARG A 3 7.28 30.67 49.11
N THR A 4 6.39 30.29 50.01
CA THR A 4 6.52 29.12 50.87
C THR A 4 5.98 27.89 50.15
N PHE A 5 6.78 26.82 50.09
CA PHE A 5 6.33 25.51 49.63
C PHE A 5 6.26 24.55 50.82
N LYS A 6 5.17 23.77 50.90
CA LYS A 6 4.96 22.75 51.94
C LYS A 6 5.47 21.42 51.41
N LEU A 7 6.58 20.92 51.97
CA LEU A 7 7.13 19.61 51.65
C LEU A 7 6.28 18.51 52.31
N VAL A 8 5.70 17.62 51.51
CA VAL A 8 4.96 16.44 51.98
C VAL A 8 5.89 15.23 51.95
N GLY A 9 6.76 15.15 52.95
CA GLY A 9 7.57 13.96 53.29
C GLY A 9 8.91 13.81 52.56
N CYS A 10 9.94 13.43 53.33
CA CYS A 10 11.24 12.99 52.81
C CYS A 10 11.42 11.50 53.08
N PHE A 11 11.82 10.73 52.06
CA PHE A 11 12.20 9.32 52.20
C PHE A 11 13.69 9.14 52.02
N LYS A 12 14.32 8.39 52.92
CA LYS A 12 15.75 8.03 52.83
C LYS A 12 15.86 6.74 52.03
N VAL A 13 16.49 6.80 50.86
CA VAL A 13 16.73 5.61 50.01
C VAL A 13 18.06 4.97 50.41
N PRO A 14 18.11 3.69 50.83
CA PRO A 14 19.37 3.03 51.14
C PRO A 14 20.03 2.49 49.86
N LYS A 15 21.36 2.49 49.84
CA LYS A 15 22.13 1.84 48.77
C LYS A 15 22.10 0.31 48.98
N ARG A 16 21.33 -0.37 48.14
CA ARG A 16 21.17 -1.83 47.94
C ARG A 16 20.46 -2.61 49.06
N GLY A 17 19.27 -3.12 48.73
CA GLY A 17 18.73 -4.38 49.28
C GLY A 17 17.86 -4.35 50.55
N GLY A 18 17.45 -3.20 51.09
CA GLY A 18 16.65 -3.13 52.33
C GLY A 18 15.33 -2.36 52.18
N LYS A 19 14.29 -2.76 52.94
CA LYS A 19 12.95 -2.12 52.98
C LYS A 19 13.03 -0.67 53.51
N VAL A 20 12.21 0.21 52.90
CA VAL A 20 12.08 1.64 53.22
C VAL A 20 11.35 1.82 54.55
N VAL A 21 11.88 2.66 55.44
CA VAL A 21 11.25 3.08 56.72
C VAL A 21 11.09 4.61 56.71
N PRO A 22 9.93 5.16 57.11
CA PRO A 22 9.74 6.61 57.17
C PRO A 22 10.58 7.24 58.31
N ALA A 23 11.25 8.36 58.03
CA ALA A 23 11.96 9.14 59.04
C ALA A 23 10.96 9.97 59.87
N SER A 24 11.18 10.04 61.19
CA SER A 24 10.33 10.81 62.12
C SER A 24 10.41 12.31 61.84
N SER A 25 9.24 12.95 61.78
CA SER A 25 9.03 14.38 61.59
C SER A 25 9.83 15.20 62.61
N GLY A 26 10.66 16.12 62.13
CA GLY A 26 11.31 17.16 62.93
C GLY A 26 11.36 18.44 62.12
N ASP A 27 10.63 19.45 62.57
CA ASP A 27 10.57 20.78 61.95
C ASP A 27 11.94 21.48 62.08
N GLY A 28 12.58 21.76 60.95
CA GLY A 28 13.79 22.56 60.87
C GLY A 28 13.66 23.60 59.76
N ILE A 29 13.67 24.88 60.13
CA ILE A 29 13.71 26.01 59.18
C ILE A 29 15.15 26.14 58.67
N PHE A 30 15.35 25.97 57.36
CA PHE A 30 16.63 26.26 56.70
C PHE A 30 16.51 27.52 55.85
N THR A 31 17.34 28.52 56.15
CA THR A 31 17.52 29.73 55.34
C THR A 31 18.61 29.50 54.30
N ILE A 32 18.30 29.70 53.02
CA ILE A 32 19.30 29.67 51.93
C ILE A 32 19.76 31.11 51.68
N ASP A 33 21.05 31.38 51.89
CA ASP A 33 21.68 32.65 51.50
C ASP A 33 21.99 32.66 49.99
N MET A 34 21.71 33.78 49.32
CA MET A 34 21.72 33.90 47.85
C MET A 34 23.10 34.29 47.28
N SER A 35 24.20 33.97 47.99
CA SER A 35 25.55 34.43 47.66
C SER A 35 26.50 33.34 47.13
N SER A 36 26.03 32.10 46.92
CA SER A 36 26.89 30.98 46.49
C SER A 36 26.56 30.50 45.08
N THR A 37 27.35 30.92 44.09
CA THR A 37 27.43 30.29 42.77
C THR A 37 28.11 28.91 42.91
N SER A 38 27.33 27.90 43.26
CA SER A 38 27.71 26.51 43.06
C SER A 38 26.72 25.88 42.09
N THR A 39 27.21 25.61 40.88
CA THR A 39 26.50 24.82 39.89
C THR A 39 26.30 23.43 40.45
N ILE A 40 25.06 23.09 40.81
CA ILE A 40 24.67 21.70 41.02
C ILE A 40 24.74 21.06 39.64
N ASP A 41 25.78 20.26 39.41
CA ASP A 41 25.81 19.30 38.32
C ASP A 41 24.67 18.31 38.55
N VAL A 42 23.49 18.64 38.02
CA VAL A 42 22.47 17.64 37.76
C VAL A 42 23.06 16.76 36.67
N VAL A 43 23.73 15.70 37.10
CA VAL A 43 23.96 14.53 36.26
C VAL A 43 22.56 14.09 35.83
N THR A 44 22.13 14.55 34.66
CA THR A 44 21.12 13.87 33.86
C THR A 44 21.70 12.50 33.56
N ALA A 45 21.55 11.58 34.52
CA ALA A 45 21.49 10.17 34.19
C ALA A 45 20.46 10.10 33.07
N SER A 46 20.91 9.77 31.86
CA SER A 46 19.99 9.45 30.79
C SER A 46 19.27 8.19 31.22
N GLU A 47 18.20 8.38 31.99
CA GLU A 47 17.26 7.32 32.27
C GLU A 47 16.69 6.97 30.91
N GLN A 48 17.14 5.82 30.42
CA GLN A 48 16.80 5.29 29.11
C GLN A 48 15.29 5.06 29.14
N ARG A 49 14.53 6.07 28.70
CA ARG A 49 13.08 6.07 28.77
C ARG A 49 12.61 4.85 28.00
N ALA A 50 12.05 3.87 28.72
CA ALA A 50 11.43 2.72 28.10
C ALA A 50 10.42 3.27 27.05
N PRO A 51 10.49 2.81 25.79
CA PRO A 51 9.62 3.32 24.75
C PRO A 51 8.17 3.14 25.19
N ALA A 52 7.34 4.16 24.95
CA ALA A 52 5.93 4.12 25.31
C ALA A 52 5.27 2.87 24.69
N PRO A 53 4.21 2.31 25.28
CA PRO A 53 3.54 1.10 24.77
C PRO A 53 3.20 1.17 23.27
N GLU A 54 2.81 2.36 22.79
CA GLU A 54 2.55 2.63 21.37
C GLU A 54 3.81 2.56 20.49
N GLU A 55 4.95 3.08 20.95
CA GLU A 55 6.24 2.95 20.24
C GLU A 55 6.74 1.51 20.21
N MET A 56 6.53 0.77 21.30
CA MET A 56 6.90 -0.64 21.39
C MET A 56 6.04 -1.50 20.46
N GLN A 57 4.73 -1.25 20.39
CA GLN A 57 3.80 -1.95 19.50
C GLN A 57 4.04 -1.62 18.01
N ALA A 58 4.35 -0.36 17.69
CA ALA A 58 4.73 0.05 16.33
C ALA A 58 6.07 -0.56 15.88
N ARG A 59 7.07 -0.61 16.77
CA ARG A 59 8.35 -1.28 16.49
C ARG A 59 8.14 -2.78 16.29
N HIS A 60 7.39 -3.44 17.16
CA HIS A 60 7.09 -4.87 17.06
C HIS A 60 6.37 -5.19 15.73
N SER A 61 5.35 -4.42 15.34
CA SER A 61 4.66 -4.57 14.05
C SER A 61 5.59 -4.41 12.85
N LEU A 62 6.53 -3.46 12.90
CA LEU A 62 7.52 -3.26 11.82
C LEU A 62 8.45 -4.48 11.65
N TRP A 63 8.86 -5.11 12.74
CA TRP A 63 9.70 -6.31 12.71
C TRP A 63 8.99 -7.49 12.05
N TRP A 64 7.69 -7.72 12.33
CA TRP A 64 6.91 -8.76 11.65
C TRP A 64 6.80 -8.51 10.14
N HIS A 65 6.56 -7.26 9.74
CA HIS A 65 6.53 -6.91 8.32
C HIS A 65 7.87 -7.13 7.62
N LEU A 66 8.99 -6.77 8.25
CA LEU A 66 10.32 -6.91 7.65
C LEU A 66 10.85 -8.35 7.66
N LEU A 67 10.59 -9.11 8.72
CA LEU A 67 11.12 -10.46 8.88
C LEU A 67 10.24 -11.55 8.27
N ILE A 68 8.94 -11.30 8.10
CA ILE A 68 7.99 -12.31 7.61
C ILE A 68 7.34 -11.86 6.32
N ASP A 69 6.60 -10.74 6.34
CA ASP A 69 5.79 -10.36 5.19
C ASP A 69 6.64 -9.99 3.97
N LEU A 70 7.74 -9.25 4.16
CA LEU A 70 8.62 -8.85 3.08
C LEU A 70 9.31 -10.05 2.41
N PRO A 71 9.94 -11.00 3.13
CA PRO A 71 10.47 -12.22 2.53
C PRO A 71 9.42 -13.04 1.77
N ILE A 72 8.21 -13.19 2.33
CA ILE A 72 7.11 -13.90 1.66
C ILE A 72 6.73 -13.17 0.36
N LEU A 73 6.58 -11.85 0.43
CA LEU A 73 6.24 -11.03 -0.73
C LEU A 73 7.31 -11.15 -1.84
N LEU A 74 8.59 -11.07 -1.47
CA LEU A 74 9.70 -11.20 -2.41
C LEU A 74 9.75 -12.60 -3.02
N LEU A 75 9.47 -13.64 -2.23
CA LEU A 75 9.40 -15.02 -2.73
C LEU A 75 8.25 -15.17 -3.74
N VAL A 76 7.05 -14.70 -3.42
CA VAL A 76 5.89 -14.77 -4.32
C VAL A 76 6.15 -13.98 -5.61
N ALA A 77 6.70 -12.76 -5.50
CA ALA A 77 7.06 -11.96 -6.66
C ALA A 77 8.14 -12.64 -7.51
N ALA A 78 9.16 -13.25 -6.89
CA ALA A 78 10.19 -14.00 -7.60
C ALA A 78 9.61 -15.21 -8.36
N VAL A 79 8.69 -15.95 -7.74
CA VAL A 79 7.99 -17.07 -8.39
C VAL A 79 7.18 -16.57 -9.60
N CYS A 80 6.43 -15.46 -9.45
CA CYS A 80 5.69 -14.87 -10.57
C CYS A 80 6.61 -14.46 -11.73
N ILE A 81 7.76 -13.86 -11.43
CA ILE A 81 8.76 -13.48 -12.45
C ILE A 81 9.33 -14.73 -13.15
N LEU A 82 9.64 -15.79 -12.39
CA LEU A 82 10.13 -17.05 -12.97
C LEU A 82 9.10 -17.74 -13.86
N LEU A 83 7.82 -17.67 -13.50
CA LEU A 83 6.71 -18.15 -14.34
C LEU A 83 6.64 -17.34 -15.63
N GLU A 84 6.67 -16.01 -15.55
CA GLU A 84 6.53 -15.12 -16.71
C GLU A 84 7.70 -15.26 -17.69
N VAL A 85 8.93 -15.41 -17.21
CA VAL A 85 10.12 -15.66 -18.06
C VAL A 85 10.10 -17.07 -18.67
N GLY A 86 9.23 -17.96 -18.19
CA GLY A 86 9.11 -19.32 -18.69
C GLY A 86 10.22 -20.25 -18.20
N ALA A 87 10.84 -19.92 -17.05
CA ALA A 87 11.81 -20.80 -16.40
C ALA A 87 11.14 -22.05 -15.82
N LEU A 88 9.86 -21.93 -15.45
CA LEU A 88 9.03 -23.04 -15.00
C LEU A 88 8.10 -23.51 -16.14
N PRO A 89 7.90 -24.84 -16.28
CA PRO A 89 7.01 -25.38 -17.31
C PRO A 89 5.57 -24.95 -17.03
N SER A 90 4.90 -24.38 -18.04
CA SER A 90 3.46 -24.12 -18.00
C SER A 90 2.76 -24.97 -19.04
N ARG A 91 1.44 -25.12 -18.88
CA ARG A 91 0.60 -25.64 -19.94
C ARG A 91 0.75 -24.78 -21.20
N ARG A 92 0.75 -25.42 -22.36
CA ARG A 92 0.61 -24.79 -23.67
C ARG A 92 -0.66 -25.36 -24.29
N ALA A 93 -1.59 -24.51 -24.66
CA ALA A 93 -2.74 -24.94 -25.44
C ALA A 93 -2.28 -25.29 -26.86
N GLY A 94 -2.98 -26.22 -27.49
CA GLY A 94 -2.80 -26.50 -28.92
C GLY A 94 -3.26 -25.36 -29.80
N PHE A 95 -3.00 -25.48 -31.10
CA PHE A 95 -3.45 -24.52 -32.11
C PHE A 95 -4.18 -25.23 -33.24
N THR A 96 -5.04 -24.50 -33.94
CA THR A 96 -5.67 -24.97 -35.18
C THR A 96 -4.78 -24.62 -36.37
N CYS A 97 -4.57 -25.58 -37.26
CA CYS A 97 -3.76 -25.40 -38.47
C CYS A 97 -4.33 -24.28 -39.35
N ASN A 98 -3.45 -23.39 -39.83
CA ASN A 98 -3.80 -22.25 -40.71
C ASN A 98 -4.89 -21.32 -40.16
N ASP A 99 -4.96 -21.15 -38.83
CA ASP A 99 -5.88 -20.21 -38.20
C ASP A 99 -5.52 -18.74 -38.50
N PRO A 100 -6.37 -17.98 -39.21
CA PRO A 100 -6.11 -16.57 -39.52
C PRO A 100 -6.06 -15.67 -38.28
N ALA A 101 -6.64 -16.09 -37.14
CA ALA A 101 -6.58 -15.33 -35.90
C ALA A 101 -5.18 -15.33 -35.27
N LEU A 102 -4.33 -16.31 -35.62
CA LEU A 102 -2.99 -16.53 -35.04
C LEU A 102 -1.84 -16.15 -36.00
N SER A 103 -2.16 -15.64 -37.19
CA SER A 103 -1.22 -15.37 -38.28
C SER A 103 -0.81 -13.88 -38.42
N TYR A 104 -1.01 -13.06 -37.38
CA TYR A 104 -0.60 -11.66 -37.43
C TYR A 104 0.93 -11.52 -37.32
N PRO A 105 1.56 -10.59 -38.08
CA PRO A 105 2.99 -10.35 -37.99
C PRO A 105 3.34 -9.60 -36.70
N HIS A 106 4.51 -9.89 -36.12
CA HIS A 106 4.99 -9.18 -34.94
C HIS A 106 5.61 -7.82 -35.32
N THR A 107 4.94 -6.74 -34.95
CA THR A 107 5.35 -5.34 -35.23
C THR A 107 6.03 -4.64 -34.05
N GLY A 108 6.25 -5.34 -32.94
CA GLY A 108 6.79 -4.79 -31.69
C GLY A 108 5.71 -4.41 -30.67
N ASP A 109 6.13 -3.86 -29.53
CA ASP A 109 5.26 -3.45 -28.43
C ASP A 109 5.30 -1.92 -28.25
N THR A 110 4.14 -1.26 -28.30
CA THR A 110 3.97 0.15 -27.93
C THR A 110 4.32 0.38 -26.44
N PHE A 111 3.86 -0.52 -25.57
CA PHE A 111 4.23 -0.55 -24.15
C PHE A 111 4.91 -1.89 -23.83
N SER A 112 6.23 -1.85 -23.60
CA SER A 112 6.95 -3.03 -23.13
C SER A 112 6.49 -3.41 -21.72
N ILE A 113 6.52 -4.70 -21.40
CA ILE A 113 6.12 -5.16 -20.06
C ILE A 113 7.00 -4.55 -18.97
N SER A 114 8.30 -4.36 -19.25
CA SER A 114 9.24 -3.69 -18.35
C SER A 114 8.85 -2.24 -18.08
N LEU A 115 8.37 -1.51 -19.10
CA LEU A 115 7.88 -0.14 -18.92
C LEU A 115 6.62 -0.12 -18.07
N VAL A 116 5.66 -1.01 -18.32
CA VAL A 116 4.42 -1.09 -17.52
C VAL A 116 4.73 -1.46 -16.07
N ALA A 117 5.63 -2.41 -15.84
CA ALA A 117 6.08 -2.79 -14.50
C ALA A 117 6.77 -1.60 -13.79
N ALA A 118 7.66 -0.89 -14.48
CA ALA A 118 8.33 0.29 -13.93
C ALA A 118 7.33 1.40 -13.56
N ILE A 119 6.36 1.69 -14.44
CA ILE A 119 5.30 2.66 -14.15
C ILE A 119 4.48 2.23 -12.94
N THR A 120 4.07 0.95 -12.89
CA THR A 120 3.24 0.38 -11.82
C THR A 120 3.91 0.42 -10.45
N VAL A 121 5.24 0.35 -10.39
CA VAL A 121 6.00 0.38 -9.13
C VAL A 121 6.41 1.82 -8.77
N ILE A 122 6.99 2.56 -9.71
CA ILE A 122 7.65 3.85 -9.43
C ILE A 122 6.63 4.98 -9.31
N VAL A 123 5.70 5.10 -10.24
CA VAL A 123 4.79 6.25 -10.31
C VAL A 123 3.89 6.35 -9.08
N PRO A 124 3.27 5.26 -8.58
CA PRO A 124 2.45 5.33 -7.38
C PRO A 124 3.20 5.82 -6.16
N TYR A 125 4.44 5.35 -5.92
CA TYR A 125 5.23 5.83 -4.80
C TYR A 125 5.49 7.33 -4.89
N LEU A 126 5.88 7.82 -6.08
CA LEU A 126 6.13 9.25 -6.30
C LEU A 126 4.88 10.10 -6.10
N VAL A 127 3.72 9.66 -6.60
CA VAL A 127 2.45 10.38 -6.43
C VAL A 127 2.01 10.38 -4.97
N LEU A 128 2.04 9.24 -4.28
CA LEU A 128 1.70 9.13 -2.86
C LEU A 128 2.60 10.05 -2.02
N TRP A 129 3.90 9.99 -2.27
CA TRP A 129 4.86 10.81 -1.55
C TRP A 129 4.71 12.31 -1.86
N ALA A 130 4.43 12.69 -3.10
CA ALA A 130 4.14 14.08 -3.47
C ALA A 130 2.86 14.60 -2.78
N VAL A 131 1.80 13.80 -2.72
CA VAL A 131 0.53 14.20 -2.07
C VAL A 131 0.68 14.29 -0.55
N GLU A 132 1.37 13.35 0.09
CA GLU A 132 1.60 13.43 1.55
C GLU A 132 2.57 14.56 1.93
N THR A 133 3.51 14.93 1.06
CA THR A 133 4.43 16.05 1.31
C THR A 133 3.75 17.39 1.13
N THR A 134 2.82 17.51 0.18
CA THR A 134 1.97 18.69 0.12
C THR A 134 1.13 18.76 1.39
N LEU A 135 0.42 17.68 1.78
CA LEU A 135 -0.52 17.66 2.93
C LEU A 135 0.07 18.21 4.22
N GLN A 136 1.27 17.75 4.57
CA GLN A 136 1.94 18.20 5.81
C GLN A 136 2.54 19.61 5.72
N ARG A 137 2.51 20.26 4.56
CA ARG A 137 3.01 21.63 4.38
C ARG A 137 2.04 22.68 4.93
N GLU A 138 0.75 22.36 5.06
CA GLU A 138 -0.25 23.29 5.61
C GLU A 138 -0.27 23.35 7.14
N ASP A 139 0.19 22.30 7.83
CA ASP A 139 0.35 22.32 9.28
C ASP A 139 1.66 23.04 9.67
N GLU A 140 1.56 24.19 10.33
CA GLU A 140 2.55 25.25 10.49
C GLU A 140 3.95 24.93 11.08
N TYR A 141 4.85 25.91 10.89
CA TYR A 141 6.17 26.21 11.48
C TYR A 141 6.74 25.22 12.52
N ASN A 142 7.58 24.26 12.12
CA ASN A 142 8.73 23.75 12.89
C ASN A 142 9.53 22.68 12.10
N LEU A 143 10.86 22.72 12.20
CA LEU A 143 11.91 21.82 11.66
C LEU A 143 11.64 21.01 10.36
N LYS A 144 12.15 21.52 9.22
CA LYS A 144 12.00 20.96 7.86
C LYS A 144 12.42 19.49 7.67
N LYS A 145 13.43 18.98 8.39
CA LYS A 145 13.98 17.62 8.18
C LYS A 145 13.12 16.51 8.79
N SER A 146 12.41 16.80 9.89
CA SER A 146 11.53 15.84 10.57
C SER A 146 10.24 15.59 9.79
N LYS A 147 9.68 16.62 9.14
CA LYS A 147 8.44 16.52 8.34
C LYS A 147 8.62 15.68 7.09
N PHE A 148 9.73 15.82 6.36
CA PHE A 148 10.00 15.01 5.16
C PHE A 148 10.03 13.52 5.48
N LEU A 149 10.70 13.14 6.57
CA LEU A 149 10.80 11.74 6.99
C LEU A 149 9.44 11.20 7.46
N THR A 150 8.63 12.03 8.10
CA THR A 150 7.27 11.67 8.55
C THR A 150 6.31 11.48 7.38
N SER A 151 6.39 12.36 6.38
CA SER A 151 5.62 12.24 5.13
C SER A 151 6.04 11.01 4.33
N ALA A 152 7.35 10.79 4.16
CA ALA A 152 7.87 9.60 3.50
C ALA A 152 7.45 8.31 4.23
N LYS A 153 7.43 8.30 5.57
CA LYS A 153 6.95 7.17 6.36
C LYS A 153 5.46 6.89 6.13
N THR A 154 4.63 7.94 6.08
CA THR A 154 3.18 7.81 5.82
C THR A 154 2.92 7.29 4.42
N ALA A 155 3.58 7.87 3.41
CA ALA A 155 3.52 7.41 2.03
C ALA A 155 4.00 5.95 1.88
N ALA A 156 5.06 5.56 2.59
CA ALA A 156 5.57 4.19 2.57
C ALA A 156 4.57 3.17 3.14
N PHE A 157 3.78 3.52 4.17
CA PHE A 157 2.73 2.62 4.68
C PHE A 157 1.60 2.42 3.67
N LEU A 158 1.13 3.49 3.02
CA LEU A 158 0.12 3.38 1.96
C LEU A 158 0.64 2.63 0.74
N TYR A 159 1.90 2.89 0.37
CA TYR A 159 2.57 2.21 -0.73
C TYR A 159 2.78 0.72 -0.46
N ARG A 160 3.07 0.34 0.79
CA ARG A 160 3.11 -1.08 1.20
C ARG A 160 1.79 -1.78 0.89
N ASP A 161 0.67 -1.20 1.30
CA ASP A 161 -0.66 -1.79 1.08
C ASP A 161 -0.97 -1.89 -0.43
N TYR A 162 -0.59 -0.88 -1.20
CA TYR A 162 -0.64 -0.91 -2.67
C TYR A 162 0.17 -2.06 -3.28
N ILE A 163 1.39 -2.28 -2.79
CA ILE A 163 2.26 -3.35 -3.28
C ILE A 163 1.70 -4.73 -2.92
N TYR A 164 1.15 -4.92 -1.72
CA TYR A 164 0.47 -6.16 -1.36
C TYR A 164 -0.68 -6.47 -2.32
N GLY A 165 -1.52 -5.47 -2.61
CA GLY A 165 -2.57 -5.61 -3.61
C GLY A 165 -2.05 -5.93 -5.02
N SER A 166 -0.95 -5.29 -5.42
CA SER A 166 -0.31 -5.53 -6.72
C SER A 166 0.23 -6.96 -6.85
N VAL A 167 0.84 -7.50 -5.79
CA VAL A 167 1.37 -8.87 -5.80
C VAL A 167 0.24 -9.89 -5.80
N VAL A 168 -0.86 -9.64 -5.09
CA VAL A 168 -2.07 -10.49 -5.20
C VAL A 168 -2.59 -10.49 -6.64
N ASN A 169 -2.73 -9.33 -7.28
CA ASN A 169 -3.14 -9.24 -8.69
C ASN A 169 -2.21 -10.04 -9.62
N LEU A 170 -0.89 -9.82 -9.50
CA LEU A 170 0.12 -10.55 -10.27
C LEU A 170 0.03 -12.06 -10.08
N THR A 171 -0.15 -12.52 -8.84
CA THR A 171 -0.24 -13.94 -8.51
C THR A 171 -1.45 -14.57 -9.20
N ILE A 172 -2.61 -13.92 -9.14
CA ILE A 172 -3.83 -14.43 -9.79
C ILE A 172 -3.64 -14.46 -11.31
N LEU A 173 -3.06 -13.40 -11.91
CA LEU A 173 -2.75 -13.36 -13.34
C LEU A 173 -1.86 -14.53 -13.76
N GLU A 174 -0.73 -14.73 -13.08
CA GLU A 174 0.23 -15.78 -13.43
C GLU A 174 -0.37 -17.18 -13.27
N VAL A 175 -1.17 -17.41 -12.23
CA VAL A 175 -1.87 -18.69 -12.03
C VAL A 175 -2.83 -18.95 -13.19
N VAL A 176 -3.70 -17.98 -13.53
CA VAL A 176 -4.66 -18.15 -14.63
C VAL A 176 -3.93 -18.34 -15.97
N LYS A 177 -2.88 -17.57 -16.21
CA LYS A 177 -2.06 -17.64 -17.43
C LYS A 177 -1.40 -19.01 -17.60
N CYS A 178 -0.88 -19.58 -16.51
CA CYS A 178 -0.29 -20.92 -16.51
C CYS A 178 -1.31 -22.04 -16.73
N VAL A 179 -2.55 -21.87 -16.28
CA VAL A 179 -3.63 -22.87 -16.42
C VAL A 179 -4.22 -22.87 -17.83
N VAL A 180 -4.40 -21.68 -18.43
CA VAL A 180 -5.05 -21.53 -19.74
C VAL A 180 -4.07 -21.73 -20.89
N GLY A 181 -2.92 -21.04 -20.88
CA GLY A 181 -1.88 -21.20 -21.91
C GLY A 181 -2.34 -20.97 -23.36
N SER A 182 -3.29 -20.05 -23.58
CA SER A 182 -3.84 -19.75 -24.91
C SER A 182 -2.81 -19.06 -25.82
N PRO A 183 -2.70 -19.41 -27.11
CA PRO A 183 -1.80 -18.72 -28.04
C PRO A 183 -2.22 -17.27 -28.30
N ARG A 184 -1.23 -16.41 -28.62
CA ARG A 184 -1.42 -15.01 -29.02
C ARG A 184 -1.73 -14.88 -30.51
N PRO A 185 -2.30 -13.76 -30.98
CA PRO A 185 -2.52 -13.53 -32.41
C PRO A 185 -1.25 -13.52 -33.28
N THR A 186 -0.08 -13.34 -32.65
CA THR A 186 1.25 -13.35 -33.30
C THR A 186 1.99 -14.69 -33.19
N PHE A 187 1.27 -15.76 -32.81
CA PHE A 187 1.86 -17.06 -32.49
C PHE A 187 2.63 -17.69 -33.65
N PHE A 188 2.09 -17.70 -34.87
CA PHE A 188 2.76 -18.36 -35.99
C PHE A 188 4.06 -17.66 -36.42
N ASP A 189 4.12 -16.33 -36.38
CA ASP A 189 5.32 -15.55 -36.72
C ASP A 189 6.42 -15.73 -35.65
N LEU A 190 6.06 -15.69 -34.37
CA LEU A 190 7.02 -15.78 -33.26
C LEU A 190 7.54 -17.21 -33.04
N CYS A 191 6.65 -18.19 -32.93
CA CYS A 191 7.00 -19.56 -32.57
C CYS A 191 7.50 -20.37 -33.77
N GLN A 192 6.88 -20.20 -34.95
CA GLN A 192 7.06 -21.11 -36.11
C GLN A 192 6.98 -22.58 -35.67
N PRO A 193 5.78 -23.10 -35.35
CA PRO A 193 5.65 -24.46 -34.87
C PRO A 193 5.99 -25.48 -35.98
N ASP A 194 6.79 -26.48 -35.64
CA ASP A 194 7.25 -27.56 -36.52
C ASP A 194 6.12 -28.27 -37.29
N LYS A 195 4.98 -28.45 -36.63
CA LYS A 195 3.81 -29.12 -37.22
C LYS A 195 2.94 -28.23 -38.09
N ALA A 196 3.19 -26.92 -38.18
CA ALA A 196 2.38 -26.04 -39.04
C ALA A 196 2.51 -26.32 -40.54
N SER A 197 3.66 -26.84 -41.01
CA SER A 197 3.84 -27.18 -42.43
C SER A 197 3.30 -28.56 -42.80
N THR A 198 3.00 -29.40 -41.81
CA THR A 198 2.64 -30.81 -42.00
C THR A 198 1.17 -31.08 -41.66
N CYS A 199 0.52 -30.18 -40.92
CA CYS A 199 -0.89 -30.30 -40.59
C CYS A 199 -1.77 -30.02 -41.81
N ASN A 200 -2.90 -30.72 -41.87
CA ASN A 200 -3.93 -30.43 -42.87
C ASN A 200 -4.76 -29.22 -42.43
N ASP A 201 -5.31 -28.47 -43.39
CA ASP A 201 -6.18 -27.33 -43.13
C ASP A 201 -7.27 -27.71 -42.11
N SER A 202 -7.39 -26.93 -41.01
CA SER A 202 -8.31 -27.11 -39.88
C SER A 202 -8.03 -28.21 -38.84
N GLU A 203 -6.90 -28.94 -38.94
CA GLU A 203 -6.51 -29.90 -37.90
C GLU A 203 -6.09 -29.20 -36.59
N PHE A 204 -6.52 -29.74 -35.44
CA PHE A 204 -6.08 -29.26 -34.13
C PHE A 204 -4.82 -29.99 -33.67
N VAL A 205 -3.73 -29.25 -33.45
CA VAL A 205 -2.44 -29.77 -33.03
C VAL A 205 -2.21 -29.48 -31.55
N SER A 206 -2.16 -30.52 -30.71
CA SER A 206 -2.01 -30.38 -29.25
C SER A 206 -0.57 -30.28 -28.76
N ASP A 207 0.40 -30.80 -29.49
CA ASP A 207 1.82 -30.85 -29.10
C ASP A 207 2.70 -30.37 -30.24
N TYR A 208 3.62 -29.45 -29.96
CA TYR A 208 4.45 -28.78 -30.96
C TYR A 208 5.74 -28.23 -30.37
N ARG A 209 6.73 -27.96 -31.23
CA ARG A 209 7.98 -27.30 -30.87
C ARG A 209 8.17 -26.04 -31.71
N CYS A 210 8.50 -24.93 -31.06
CA CYS A 210 8.88 -23.70 -31.74
C CYS A 210 10.26 -23.87 -32.39
N THR A 211 10.36 -23.61 -33.70
CA THR A 211 11.61 -23.72 -34.46
C THR A 211 12.21 -22.38 -34.88
N SER A 212 11.53 -21.27 -34.58
CA SER A 212 11.99 -19.93 -34.96
C SER A 212 13.38 -19.62 -34.43
N THR A 213 14.27 -19.17 -35.32
CA THR A 213 15.62 -18.66 -34.99
C THR A 213 15.68 -17.14 -34.98
N LYS A 214 14.62 -16.47 -35.43
CA LYS A 214 14.54 -15.00 -35.56
C LYS A 214 14.32 -14.28 -34.23
N TYR A 215 13.59 -14.91 -33.31
CA TYR A 215 13.17 -14.31 -32.05
C TYR A 215 13.75 -15.01 -30.83
N SER A 216 13.91 -14.27 -29.72
CA SER A 216 14.41 -14.83 -28.46
C SER A 216 13.50 -15.91 -27.91
N ARG A 217 14.06 -16.85 -27.14
CA ARG A 217 13.28 -17.92 -26.51
C ARG A 217 12.17 -17.39 -25.58
N TYR A 218 12.40 -16.25 -24.95
CA TYR A 218 11.39 -15.55 -24.16
C TYR A 218 10.17 -15.17 -25.01
N LEU A 219 10.37 -14.51 -26.16
CA LEU A 219 9.28 -14.12 -27.06
C LEU A 219 8.53 -15.33 -27.63
N GLN A 220 9.24 -16.42 -27.91
CA GLN A 220 8.62 -17.67 -28.37
C GLN A 220 7.70 -18.27 -27.29
N ILE A 221 8.14 -18.30 -26.03
CA ILE A 221 7.32 -18.80 -24.92
C ILE A 221 6.14 -17.86 -24.67
N ASP A 222 6.38 -16.54 -24.66
CA ASP A 222 5.34 -15.52 -24.49
C ASP A 222 4.25 -15.63 -25.57
N SER A 223 4.60 -16.00 -26.80
CA SER A 223 3.63 -16.21 -27.89
C SER A 223 2.58 -17.28 -27.59
N SER A 224 2.89 -18.22 -26.68
CA SER A 224 1.97 -19.29 -26.25
C SER A 224 1.10 -18.91 -25.03
N ARG A 225 1.15 -17.66 -24.56
CA ARG A 225 0.46 -17.22 -23.34
C ARG A 225 -0.20 -15.85 -23.50
N SER A 226 -1.41 -15.84 -24.02
CA SER A 226 -2.22 -14.64 -24.27
C SER A 226 -3.18 -14.30 -23.12
N PHE A 227 -3.86 -15.29 -22.54
CA PHE A 227 -4.91 -15.04 -21.57
C PHE A 227 -4.41 -15.19 -20.13
N PRO A 228 -4.70 -14.25 -19.20
CA PRO A 228 -5.29 -12.91 -19.39
C PRO A 228 -4.20 -11.87 -19.72
N SER A 229 -4.61 -10.66 -20.15
CA SER A 229 -3.66 -9.58 -20.41
C SER A 229 -3.12 -8.94 -19.12
N ALA A 230 -1.83 -9.17 -18.83
CA ALA A 230 -1.12 -8.55 -17.71
C ALA A 230 -1.00 -7.02 -17.86
N HIS A 231 -0.72 -6.53 -19.08
CA HIS A 231 -0.69 -5.09 -19.37
C HIS A 231 -2.00 -4.39 -19.01
N ALA A 232 -3.13 -4.99 -19.39
CA ALA A 232 -4.44 -4.43 -19.09
C ALA A 232 -4.70 -4.41 -17.58
N SER A 233 -4.48 -5.54 -16.90
CA SER A 233 -4.72 -5.63 -15.46
C SER A 233 -3.84 -4.68 -14.64
N LEU A 234 -2.52 -4.63 -14.91
CA LEU A 234 -1.59 -3.79 -14.16
C LEU A 234 -1.83 -2.30 -14.41
N SER A 235 -2.08 -1.90 -15.65
CA SER A 235 -2.34 -0.49 -15.98
C SER A 235 -3.66 0.00 -15.40
N ILE A 236 -4.72 -0.81 -15.44
CA ILE A 236 -6.01 -0.52 -14.81
C ILE A 236 -5.88 -0.46 -13.29
N TYR A 237 -5.20 -1.44 -12.69
CA TYR A 237 -4.92 -1.46 -11.25
C TYR A 237 -4.21 -0.17 -10.80
N CYS A 238 -3.10 0.18 -11.45
CA CYS A 238 -2.31 1.37 -11.14
C CYS A 238 -3.10 2.67 -11.37
N GLY A 239 -3.70 2.82 -12.55
CA GLY A 239 -4.42 4.05 -12.93
C GLY A 239 -5.64 4.31 -12.06
N LEU A 240 -6.46 3.28 -11.78
CA LEU A 240 -7.62 3.43 -10.90
C LEU A 240 -7.22 3.65 -9.44
N PHE A 241 -6.17 2.98 -8.96
CA PHE A 241 -5.68 3.19 -7.60
C PHE A 241 -5.27 4.64 -7.39
N LEU A 242 -4.48 5.19 -8.31
CA LEU A 242 -4.04 6.58 -8.24
C LEU A 242 -5.21 7.56 -8.36
N ALA A 243 -6.13 7.32 -9.29
CA ALA A 243 -7.31 8.18 -9.43
C ALA A 243 -8.17 8.19 -8.15
N TRP A 244 -8.37 7.02 -7.53
CA TRP A 244 -9.11 6.89 -6.27
C TRP A 244 -8.37 7.54 -5.10
N TYR A 245 -7.07 7.29 -4.97
CA TYR A 245 -6.23 7.92 -3.94
C TYR A 245 -6.28 9.45 -4.04
N LEU A 246 -6.11 9.99 -5.25
CA LEU A 246 -6.23 11.43 -5.51
C LEU A 246 -7.64 11.94 -5.15
N GLN A 247 -8.70 11.19 -5.44
CA GLN A 247 -10.06 11.59 -5.06
C GLN A 247 -10.22 11.68 -3.54
N ARG A 248 -9.72 10.70 -2.80
CA ARG A 248 -9.94 10.63 -1.34
C ARG A 248 -9.02 11.57 -0.59
N ARG A 249 -7.81 11.79 -1.09
CA ARG A 249 -6.74 12.45 -0.34
C ARG A 249 -6.32 13.81 -0.88
N ALA A 250 -6.51 14.06 -2.18
CA ALA A 250 -6.14 15.32 -2.84
C ALA A 250 -7.34 16.20 -3.26
N PHE A 251 -8.55 15.66 -3.40
CA PHE A 251 -9.71 16.44 -3.88
C PHE A 251 -10.25 17.46 -2.87
N SER A 252 -10.21 17.16 -1.56
CA SER A 252 -10.63 18.10 -0.51
C SER A 252 -9.42 18.78 0.13
N TRP A 253 -8.85 19.72 -0.60
CA TRP A 253 -7.76 20.58 -0.15
C TRP A 253 -8.21 22.02 -0.27
N HIS A 254 -8.18 22.78 0.82
CA HIS A 254 -8.94 24.02 0.99
C HIS A 254 -8.39 25.22 0.16
N ASN A 255 -8.54 25.13 -1.17
CA ASN A 255 -8.37 26.15 -2.23
C ASN A 255 -6.96 26.41 -2.77
N ARG A 256 -6.45 25.56 -3.68
CA ARG A 256 -5.36 25.98 -4.59
C ARG A 256 -5.49 25.62 -6.08
N SER A 257 -6.18 24.54 -6.48
CA SER A 257 -6.39 24.26 -7.91
C SER A 257 -7.63 23.43 -8.18
N VAL A 258 -8.63 24.02 -8.83
CA VAL A 258 -9.90 23.36 -9.20
C VAL A 258 -9.70 22.27 -10.27
N LEU A 259 -8.68 22.42 -11.14
CA LEU A 259 -8.51 21.55 -12.32
C LEU A 259 -7.38 20.52 -12.21
N LEU A 260 -6.36 20.73 -11.37
CA LEU A 260 -5.17 19.88 -11.35
C LEU A 260 -5.49 18.44 -10.94
N VAL A 261 -6.25 18.25 -9.86
CA VAL A 261 -6.59 16.90 -9.37
C VAL A 261 -7.46 16.14 -10.37
N PRO A 262 -8.55 16.72 -10.92
CA PRO A 262 -9.29 16.09 -12.01
C PRO A 262 -8.43 15.78 -13.24
N LEU A 263 -7.52 16.67 -13.64
CA LEU A 263 -6.62 16.43 -14.76
C LEU A 263 -5.70 15.22 -14.50
N LEU A 264 -5.10 15.13 -13.32
CA LEU A 264 -4.25 14.00 -12.95
C LEU A 264 -5.04 12.68 -12.91
N GLN A 265 -6.28 12.70 -12.43
CA GLN A 265 -7.18 11.54 -12.46
C GLN A 265 -7.48 11.10 -13.90
N VAL A 266 -7.82 12.05 -14.77
CA VAL A 266 -8.06 11.77 -16.20
C VAL A 266 -6.80 11.20 -16.84
N LEU A 267 -5.61 11.74 -16.56
CA LEU A 267 -4.35 11.20 -17.08
C LEU A 267 -4.10 9.76 -16.61
N CYS A 268 -4.42 9.43 -15.35
CA CYS A 268 -4.31 8.07 -14.83
C CYS A 268 -5.27 7.10 -15.54
N ILE A 269 -6.52 7.53 -15.79
CA ILE A 269 -7.53 6.73 -16.48
C ILE A 269 -7.18 6.57 -17.97
N VAL A 270 -6.72 7.65 -18.63
CA VAL A 270 -6.27 7.63 -20.01
C VAL A 270 -5.06 6.70 -20.17
N TYR A 271 -4.09 6.76 -19.25
CA TYR A 271 -2.97 5.82 -19.25
C TYR A 271 -3.45 4.36 -19.18
N ALA A 272 -4.36 4.04 -18.25
CA ALA A 272 -4.92 2.69 -18.13
C ALA A 272 -5.62 2.22 -19.42
N ALA A 273 -6.42 3.10 -20.04
CA ALA A 273 -7.12 2.81 -21.28
C ALA A 273 -6.16 2.64 -22.46
N VAL A 274 -5.23 3.57 -22.66
CA VAL A 274 -4.27 3.54 -23.78
C VAL A 274 -3.33 2.33 -23.67
N CYS A 275 -2.83 2.03 -22.47
CA CYS A 275 -1.99 0.84 -22.24
C CYS A 275 -2.76 -0.45 -22.57
N SER A 276 -4.02 -0.56 -22.11
CA SER A 276 -4.87 -1.72 -22.40
C SER A 276 -5.18 -1.85 -23.90
N LEU A 277 -5.60 -0.75 -24.55
CA LEU A 277 -5.97 -0.74 -25.96
C LEU A 277 -4.77 -0.98 -26.89
N SER A 278 -3.56 -0.58 -26.48
CA SER A 278 -2.33 -0.86 -27.23
C SER A 278 -2.12 -2.36 -27.48
N ARG A 279 -2.65 -3.23 -26.62
CA ARG A 279 -2.52 -4.68 -26.78
C ARG A 279 -3.31 -5.22 -27.95
N LEU A 280 -4.40 -4.54 -28.33
CA LEU A 280 -5.19 -4.87 -29.51
C LEU A 280 -4.53 -4.33 -30.76
N SER A 281 -4.04 -3.08 -30.74
CA SER A 281 -3.33 -2.49 -31.89
C SER A 281 -2.03 -3.22 -32.23
N ASP A 282 -1.32 -3.71 -31.22
CA ASP A 282 -0.07 -4.45 -31.39
C ASP A 282 -0.31 -5.96 -31.68
N HIS A 283 -1.56 -6.40 -31.81
CA HIS A 283 -1.94 -7.82 -32.01
C HIS A 283 -1.30 -8.78 -30.99
N ARG A 284 -1.15 -8.33 -29.75
CA ARG A 284 -0.54 -9.12 -28.66
C ARG A 284 -1.57 -9.93 -27.89
N HIS A 285 -2.82 -9.50 -27.91
CA HIS A 285 -3.91 -10.10 -27.17
C HIS A 285 -5.21 -10.03 -27.98
N HIS A 286 -6.10 -10.98 -27.74
CA HIS A 286 -7.47 -10.87 -28.21
C HIS A 286 -8.25 -9.88 -27.34
N TRP A 287 -9.36 -9.36 -27.86
CA TRP A 287 -10.16 -8.37 -27.14
C TRP A 287 -10.71 -8.92 -25.80
N TRP A 288 -11.03 -10.22 -25.72
CA TRP A 288 -11.49 -10.86 -24.49
C TRP A 288 -10.37 -11.02 -23.45
N ASP A 289 -9.12 -11.23 -23.89
CA ASP A 289 -7.96 -11.30 -22.98
C ASP A 289 -7.77 -9.96 -22.26
N VAL A 290 -7.99 -8.86 -22.98
CA VAL A 290 -7.91 -7.48 -22.46
C VAL A 290 -9.10 -7.17 -21.56
N LEU A 291 -10.31 -7.59 -21.93
CA LEU A 291 -11.51 -7.40 -21.12
C LEU A 291 -11.39 -8.10 -19.76
N VAL A 292 -11.00 -9.38 -19.76
CA VAL A 292 -10.83 -10.15 -18.51
C VAL A 292 -9.67 -9.61 -17.70
N GLY A 293 -8.54 -9.29 -18.34
CA GLY A 293 -7.40 -8.65 -17.67
C GLY A 293 -7.82 -7.34 -16.99
N GLY A 294 -8.60 -6.50 -17.68
CA GLY A 294 -9.11 -5.27 -17.09
C GLY A 294 -10.09 -5.49 -15.94
N ALA A 295 -11.00 -6.46 -16.05
CA ALA A 295 -11.90 -6.83 -14.96
C ALA A 295 -11.12 -7.30 -13.72
N MET A 296 -10.07 -8.11 -13.90
CA MET A 296 -9.18 -8.51 -12.81
C MET A 296 -8.51 -7.30 -12.16
N GLY A 297 -7.99 -6.36 -12.96
CA GLY A 297 -7.40 -5.11 -12.46
C GLY A 297 -8.38 -4.29 -11.62
N VAL A 298 -9.64 -4.17 -12.05
CA VAL A 298 -10.72 -3.50 -11.30
C VAL A 298 -11.00 -4.20 -9.97
N LEU A 299 -11.14 -5.54 -9.99
CA LEU A 299 -11.39 -6.30 -8.77
C LEU A 299 -10.22 -6.18 -7.77
N SER A 300 -8.99 -6.24 -8.27
CA SER A 300 -7.80 -6.09 -7.44
C SER A 300 -7.71 -4.70 -6.82
N VAL A 301 -8.00 -3.62 -7.56
CA VAL A 301 -7.96 -2.27 -6.96
C VAL A 301 -9.07 -2.07 -5.92
N LEU A 302 -10.25 -2.63 -6.15
CA LEU A 302 -11.33 -2.60 -5.15
C LEU A 302 -10.92 -3.34 -3.88
N TYR A 303 -10.31 -4.52 -4.00
CA TYR A 303 -9.74 -5.25 -2.86
C TYR A 303 -8.70 -4.41 -2.12
N THR A 304 -7.71 -3.85 -2.83
CA THR A 304 -6.66 -3.02 -2.22
C THR A 304 -7.24 -1.82 -1.49
N VAL A 305 -8.09 -1.04 -2.14
CA VAL A 305 -8.60 0.21 -1.58
C VAL A 305 -9.56 -0.04 -0.42
N LEU A 306 -10.49 -0.98 -0.57
CA LEU A 306 -11.54 -1.20 0.43
C LEU A 306 -11.07 -2.05 1.61
N VAL A 307 -10.26 -3.09 1.36
CA VAL A 307 -9.83 -4.04 2.39
C VAL A 307 -8.49 -3.65 2.99
N LEU A 308 -7.46 -3.41 2.16
CA LEU A 308 -6.11 -3.12 2.66
C LEU A 308 -5.99 -1.68 3.16
N CYS A 309 -6.33 -0.71 2.32
CA CYS A 309 -6.22 0.72 2.65
C CYS A 309 -7.39 1.26 3.47
N LYS A 310 -8.43 0.44 3.73
CA LYS A 310 -9.67 0.83 4.47
C LYS A 310 -10.23 2.18 3.99
N ASN A 311 -10.31 2.33 2.67
CA ASN A 311 -10.80 3.52 1.95
C ASN A 311 -10.09 4.83 2.32
N PHE A 312 -8.81 4.73 2.73
CA PHE A 312 -7.96 5.82 3.19
C PHE A 312 -8.54 6.61 4.37
N SER A 313 -9.40 5.98 5.18
CA SER A 313 -9.94 6.57 6.39
C SER A 313 -8.82 6.82 7.39
N GLN A 314 -8.56 8.09 7.71
CA GLN A 314 -7.73 8.42 8.87
C GLN A 314 -8.43 7.93 10.13
N PRO A 315 -7.73 7.32 11.10
CA PRO A 315 -8.31 7.12 12.42
C PRO A 315 -8.71 8.50 12.93
N ALA A 316 -9.99 8.69 13.27
CA ALA A 316 -10.44 9.88 13.94
C ALA A 316 -9.57 10.01 15.20
N VAL A 317 -8.69 11.02 15.21
CA VAL A 317 -8.01 11.42 16.43
C VAL A 317 -9.15 11.83 17.36
N VAL A 318 -9.48 10.94 18.31
CA VAL A 318 -10.36 11.30 19.42
C VAL A 318 -9.63 12.43 20.12
N SER A 319 -10.07 13.66 19.88
CA SER A 319 -9.53 14.83 20.55
C SER A 319 -9.68 14.59 22.04
N THR A 320 -8.54 14.51 22.73
CA THR A 320 -8.46 14.42 24.19
C THR A 320 -9.08 15.62 24.91
N SER A 321 -9.59 16.62 24.17
CA SER A 321 -10.49 17.65 24.69
C SER A 321 -11.81 17.08 25.26
N ASP A 322 -12.25 15.91 24.79
CA ASP A 322 -13.49 15.30 25.28
C ASP A 322 -13.29 14.52 26.59
N ILE A 323 -12.05 14.12 26.90
CA ILE A 323 -11.70 13.44 28.16
C ILE A 323 -11.50 14.46 29.30
N SER A 324 -11.07 15.69 28.98
CA SER A 324 -10.89 16.76 29.97
C SER A 324 -12.21 17.33 30.52
N SER A 325 -13.36 17.05 29.91
CA SER A 325 -14.66 17.57 30.35
C SER A 325 -15.47 16.60 31.22
N SER A 326 -15.04 15.33 31.35
CA SER A 326 -15.80 14.30 32.08
C SER A 326 -15.31 13.99 33.50
N ASP A 327 -14.16 14.51 33.96
CA ASP A 327 -13.66 14.27 35.33
C ASP A 327 -14.09 15.33 36.36
N GLY A 328 -15.03 16.21 36.01
CA GLY A 328 -15.44 17.33 36.87
C GLY A 328 -16.82 17.27 37.53
N ASN A 329 -17.74 16.38 37.14
CA ASN A 329 -19.14 16.47 37.60
C ASN A 329 -19.87 15.12 37.73
N ASN A 330 -19.33 14.21 38.54
CA ASN A 330 -19.95 12.92 38.84
C ASN A 330 -20.91 12.96 40.06
N HIS A 331 -21.77 13.97 40.18
CA HIS A 331 -22.75 13.98 41.29
C HIS A 331 -24.19 14.46 40.98
N GLN A 332 -24.58 14.67 39.73
CA GLN A 332 -25.95 15.11 39.40
C GLN A 332 -26.71 14.30 38.33
N SER A 333 -26.06 13.40 37.59
CA SER A 333 -26.68 12.67 36.48
C SER A 333 -27.47 11.42 36.89
N VAL A 334 -27.42 10.99 38.15
CA VAL A 334 -28.15 9.79 38.63
C VAL A 334 -29.64 10.07 38.93
N ARG A 335 -30.09 11.33 38.93
CA ARG A 335 -31.49 11.67 39.28
C ARG A 335 -32.49 11.70 38.11
N ARG A 336 -32.07 11.43 36.87
CA ARG A 336 -32.95 11.53 35.67
C ARG A 336 -33.51 10.21 35.14
N LEU A 337 -33.24 9.07 35.77
CA LEU A 337 -33.71 7.75 35.31
C LEU A 337 -34.93 7.19 36.09
N LEU A 338 -35.69 8.04 36.77
CA LEU A 338 -36.99 7.66 37.33
C LEU A 338 -38.04 8.71 36.94
N SER A 339 -38.50 8.64 35.70
CA SER A 339 -39.80 9.19 35.32
C SER A 339 -40.53 8.15 34.47
N SER A 340 -41.45 7.43 35.10
CA SER A 340 -42.50 6.71 34.41
C SER A 340 -43.76 6.80 35.26
N GLU A 341 -44.57 7.82 35.01
CA GLU A 341 -46.00 7.77 35.28
C GLU A 341 -46.76 8.43 34.12
N PRO A 342 -47.95 7.91 33.75
CA PRO A 342 -48.62 8.24 32.51
C PRO A 342 -49.50 9.48 32.64
N HIS A 343 -49.53 10.29 31.59
CA HIS A 343 -50.47 11.39 31.44
C HIS A 343 -51.91 10.88 31.27
N VAL A 344 -52.78 11.27 32.19
CA VAL A 344 -54.24 11.26 32.02
C VAL A 344 -54.65 12.50 31.21
N VAL A 345 -55.60 12.29 30.30
CA VAL A 345 -56.12 13.26 29.32
C VAL A 345 -57.42 13.91 29.85
N VAL A 346 -57.65 15.16 29.41
CA VAL A 346 -58.93 15.91 29.25
C VAL A 346 -59.42 16.70 30.49
N PRO A 347 -60.11 17.86 30.31
CA PRO A 347 -60.20 18.78 29.15
C PRO A 347 -59.44 20.10 29.32
#